data_AF-A0A0R3MN46-F1
#
_entry.id   AF-A0A0R3MN46-F1
#
_cell.length_a   1.000
_cell.length_b   1.000
_cell.length_c   1.000
_cell.angle_alpha   90.00
_cell.angle_beta   90.00
_cell.angle_gamma   90.00
#
_symmetry.space_group_name_H-M   'P 1'
#
loop_
_entity.id
_entity.type
_entity.pdbx_description
1 polymer ?
#
loop_
_entity_poly.entity_id
_entity_poly.type
_entity_poly.pdbx_seq_one_letter_code
_entity_poly.pdbx_strand_id
1 'polypeptide(L)'
;MADKSLNGAKLEKIPIHFQLGDNLIDGAVVRPLTFQGFVDCIIEAQAMKQPTSFDARMRRVRMIRQVAYHINGTVVPMSMEDVLKLPIPDTRKISAKLDDNEGKAGKIIRDGDGIDQAITYELGTPIPVGAGKEPIRELEFHASTYGDIEDVMAADNPMAQTAKLIETVAKPLGSTLMQLPSWAINQISVADGITISKDILPRFLGSPDE
;
A
#
# COMPACT_ATOMS: atom_id res chain seq x y z
N MET A 1 2.39 -23.76 3.47
CA MET A 1 3.20 -22.56 3.17
C MET A 1 2.59 -21.43 3.98
N ALA A 2 3.38 -20.78 4.83
CA ALA A 2 2.89 -19.90 5.87
C ALA A 2 2.15 -18.68 5.29
N ASP A 3 0.91 -18.48 5.74
CA ASP A 3 0.21 -17.20 5.73
C ASP A 3 1.10 -16.19 6.48
N LYS A 4 2.04 -15.59 5.76
CA LYS A 4 2.79 -14.44 6.27
C LYS A 4 1.81 -13.27 6.20
N SER A 5 1.15 -12.99 7.33
CA SER A 5 0.34 -11.80 7.50
C SER A 5 1.21 -10.58 7.20
N LEU A 6 1.02 -9.97 6.04
CA LEU A 6 1.39 -8.57 5.85
C LEU A 6 0.61 -7.78 6.92
N ASN A 7 1.29 -6.95 7.70
CA ASN A 7 0.72 -6.09 8.74
C ASN A 7 0.00 -6.80 9.92
N GLY A 8 0.19 -8.10 10.12
CA GLY A 8 -0.44 -8.83 11.24
C GLY A 8 -1.97 -8.91 11.16
N ALA A 9 -2.57 -8.55 10.02
CA ALA A 9 -4.02 -8.54 9.83
C ALA A 9 -4.58 -9.96 9.82
N LYS A 10 -5.62 -10.19 10.64
CA LYS A 10 -6.35 -11.46 10.62
C LYS A 10 -7.21 -11.50 9.37
N LEU A 11 -6.89 -12.42 8.48
CA LEU A 11 -7.61 -12.62 7.24
C LEU A 11 -8.98 -13.27 7.51
N GLU A 12 -10.06 -12.50 7.37
CA GLU A 12 -11.43 -12.98 7.55
C GLU A 12 -11.97 -13.60 6.25
N LYS A 13 -12.57 -14.80 6.38
CA LYS A 13 -13.26 -15.46 5.27
C LYS A 13 -14.60 -14.75 5.01
N ILE A 14 -14.74 -14.17 3.83
CA ILE A 14 -15.98 -13.58 3.31
C ILE A 14 -16.83 -14.72 2.72
N PRO A 15 -18.06 -14.95 3.21
CA PRO A 15 -18.92 -16.01 2.70
C PRO A 15 -19.50 -15.64 1.33
N ILE A 16 -18.99 -16.30 0.30
CA ILE A 16 -19.47 -16.25 -1.09
C ILE A 16 -19.57 -17.67 -1.63
N HIS A 17 -20.55 -17.93 -2.49
CA HIS A 17 -20.81 -19.28 -3.01
C HIS A 17 -21.20 -19.19 -4.48
N PHE A 18 -20.29 -19.61 -5.37
CA PHE A 18 -20.57 -19.67 -6.79
C PHE A 18 -19.66 -20.67 -7.51
N GLN A 19 -20.10 -21.11 -8.69
CA GLN A 19 -19.34 -22.00 -9.54
C GLN A 19 -18.45 -21.19 -10.50
N LEU A 20 -17.15 -21.50 -10.53
CA LEU A 20 -16.18 -20.90 -11.44
C LEU A 20 -15.49 -22.02 -12.24
N GLY A 21 -16.01 -22.28 -13.45
CA GLY A 21 -15.61 -23.46 -14.22
C GLY A 21 -16.00 -24.73 -13.47
N ASP A 22 -15.03 -25.61 -13.21
CA ASP A 22 -15.23 -26.86 -12.46
C ASP A 22 -15.04 -26.69 -10.93
N ASN A 23 -14.66 -25.49 -10.47
CA ASN A 23 -14.40 -25.23 -9.06
C ASN A 23 -15.59 -24.58 -8.37
N LEU A 24 -15.96 -25.11 -7.20
CA LEU A 24 -16.87 -24.44 -6.28
C LEU A 24 -16.08 -23.47 -5.41
N ILE A 25 -16.40 -22.19 -5.49
CA ILE A 25 -15.87 -21.17 -4.60
C ILE A 25 -16.74 -21.16 -3.34
N ASP A 26 -16.14 -21.38 -2.17
CA ASP A 26 -16.86 -21.43 -0.88
C ASP A 26 -16.53 -20.25 0.04
N GLY A 27 -15.73 -19.30 -0.46
CA GLY A 27 -15.42 -18.05 0.19
C GLY A 27 -14.31 -17.27 -0.49
N ALA A 28 -14.09 -16.06 -0.02
CA ALA A 28 -12.97 -15.22 -0.42
C ALA A 28 -12.28 -14.64 0.80
N VAL A 29 -11.05 -14.20 0.61
CA VAL A 29 -10.26 -13.48 1.59
C VAL A 29 -9.66 -12.25 0.92
N VAL A 30 -9.66 -11.13 1.63
CA VAL A 30 -9.03 -9.89 1.18
C VAL A 30 -7.73 -9.70 1.94
N ARG A 31 -6.61 -9.73 1.22
CA ARG A 31 -5.28 -9.47 1.76
C ARG A 31 -5.01 -7.97 1.84
N PRO A 32 -4.25 -7.52 2.85
CA PRO A 32 -3.81 -6.14 2.94
C PRO A 32 -2.95 -5.79 1.72
N LEU A 33 -3.07 -4.54 1.29
CA LEU A 33 -2.25 -3.95 0.25
C LEU A 33 -1.16 -3.09 0.92
N THR A 34 0.03 -3.07 0.33
CA THR A 34 1.10 -2.15 0.75
C THR A 34 0.92 -0.82 0.03
N PHE A 35 1.51 0.25 0.54
CA PHE A 35 1.46 1.54 -0.16
C PHE A 35 2.03 1.44 -1.58
N GLN A 36 3.18 0.79 -1.77
CA GLN A 36 3.71 0.56 -3.11
C GLN A 36 2.74 -0.22 -4.00
N GLY A 37 2.11 -1.28 -3.48
CA GLY A 37 1.10 -2.04 -4.21
C GLY A 37 -0.13 -1.20 -4.57
N PHE A 38 -0.48 -0.21 -3.76
CA PHE A 38 -1.53 0.75 -4.04
C PHE A 38 -1.14 1.74 -5.14
N VAL A 39 0.09 2.25 -5.13
CA VAL A 39 0.62 3.09 -6.22
C VAL A 39 0.61 2.34 -7.54
N ASP A 40 1.05 1.08 -7.55
CA ASP A 40 1.00 0.25 -8.74
C ASP A 40 -0.44 0.04 -9.25
N CYS A 41 -1.41 -0.14 -8.34
CA CYS A 41 -2.83 -0.23 -8.69
C CYS A 41 -3.32 1.04 -9.40
N ILE A 42 -2.89 2.23 -8.93
CA ILE A 42 -3.24 3.51 -9.56
C ILE A 42 -2.67 3.57 -10.98
N ILE A 43 -1.38 3.26 -11.14
CA ILE A 43 -0.70 3.32 -12.44
C ILE A 43 -1.38 2.35 -13.43
N GLU A 44 -1.64 1.11 -13.00
CA GLU A 44 -2.33 0.12 -13.82
C GLU A 44 -3.75 0.55 -14.17
N ALA A 45 -4.51 1.09 -13.21
CA ALA A 45 -5.85 1.61 -13.43
C ALA A 45 -5.88 2.81 -14.38
N GLN A 46 -4.86 3.67 -14.37
CA GLN A 46 -4.72 4.77 -15.33
C GLN A 46 -4.48 4.28 -16.75
N ALA A 47 -3.69 3.21 -16.92
CA ALA A 47 -3.37 2.61 -18.22
C ALA A 47 -4.55 1.80 -18.82
N MET A 48 -5.50 1.35 -18.01
CA MET A 48 -6.64 0.56 -18.46
C MET A 48 -7.64 1.38 -19.27
N LYS A 49 -8.12 0.86 -20.42
CA LYS A 49 -9.16 1.51 -21.23
C LYS A 49 -10.59 1.21 -20.76
N GLN A 50 -10.78 0.11 -20.05
CA GLN A 50 -12.07 -0.37 -19.56
C GLN A 50 -11.92 -0.92 -18.14
N PRO A 51 -12.85 -0.64 -17.21
CA PRO A 51 -14.08 0.15 -17.40
C PRO A 51 -13.84 1.65 -17.62
N THR A 52 -14.85 2.41 -18.03
CA THR A 52 -14.71 3.86 -18.32
C THR A 52 -14.39 4.69 -17.06
N SER A 53 -14.99 4.34 -15.91
CA SER A 53 -14.75 5.03 -14.64
C SER A 53 -13.42 4.61 -14.04
N PHE A 54 -12.64 5.58 -13.57
CA PHE A 54 -11.40 5.32 -12.84
C PHE A 54 -11.65 4.48 -11.58
N ASP A 55 -12.67 4.78 -10.78
CA ASP A 55 -13.01 4.01 -9.58
C ASP A 55 -13.30 2.54 -9.89
N ALA A 56 -13.95 2.28 -11.04
CA ALA A 56 -14.23 0.93 -11.48
C ALA A 56 -12.97 0.20 -11.96
N ARG A 57 -12.03 0.91 -12.62
CA ARG A 57 -10.69 0.37 -12.96
C ARG A 57 -9.90 0.06 -11.69
N MET A 58 -9.84 1.01 -10.75
CA MET A 58 -9.14 0.85 -9.49
C MET A 58 -9.68 -0.31 -8.68
N ARG A 59 -11.01 -0.42 -8.53
CA ARG A 59 -11.66 -1.54 -7.85
C ARG A 59 -11.29 -2.88 -8.49
N ARG A 60 -11.27 -2.96 -9.83
CA ARG A 60 -10.92 -4.19 -10.55
C ARG A 60 -9.47 -4.60 -10.29
N VAL A 61 -8.51 -3.67 -10.39
CA VAL A 61 -7.10 -3.97 -10.14
C VAL A 61 -6.90 -4.37 -8.67
N ARG A 62 -7.50 -3.65 -7.74
CA ARG A 62 -7.46 -3.98 -6.31
C ARG A 62 -8.02 -5.36 -6.02
N MET A 63 -9.15 -5.75 -6.64
CA MET A 63 -9.71 -7.09 -6.47
C MET A 63 -8.72 -8.18 -6.89
N ILE A 64 -8.01 -8.00 -8.01
CA ILE A 64 -7.03 -8.98 -8.50
C ILE A 64 -5.82 -9.08 -7.56
N ARG A 65 -5.35 -7.95 -7.01
CA ARG A 65 -4.17 -7.94 -6.14
C ARG A 65 -4.46 -8.38 -4.72
N GLN A 66 -5.65 -8.07 -4.19
CA GLN A 66 -5.98 -8.30 -2.79
C GLN A 66 -6.81 -9.57 -2.57
N VAL A 67 -7.61 -10.01 -3.53
CA VAL A 67 -8.58 -11.09 -3.29
C VAL A 67 -7.99 -12.44 -3.66
N ALA A 68 -8.18 -13.41 -2.76
CA ALA A 68 -7.98 -14.82 -3.05
C ALA A 68 -9.24 -15.61 -2.70
N TYR A 69 -9.51 -16.67 -3.46
CA TYR A 69 -10.64 -17.56 -3.23
C TYR A 69 -10.25 -18.75 -2.38
N HIS A 70 -11.21 -19.24 -1.60
CA HIS A 70 -11.15 -20.57 -1.02
C HIS A 70 -11.77 -21.57 -2.00
N ILE A 71 -10.95 -22.53 -2.43
CA ILE A 71 -11.30 -23.61 -3.35
C ILE A 71 -10.81 -24.91 -2.74
N ASN A 72 -11.72 -25.82 -2.38
CA ASN A 72 -11.39 -27.14 -1.82
C ASN A 72 -10.39 -27.06 -0.65
N GLY A 73 -10.56 -26.09 0.25
CA GLY A 73 -9.67 -25.85 1.40
C GLY A 73 -8.35 -25.15 1.07
N THR A 74 -8.09 -24.79 -0.19
CA THR A 74 -6.89 -24.06 -0.63
C THR A 74 -7.22 -22.60 -0.94
N VAL A 75 -6.27 -21.69 -0.68
CA VAL A 75 -6.41 -20.26 -1.00
C VAL A 75 -5.69 -19.96 -2.32
N VAL A 76 -6.45 -19.56 -3.34
CA VAL A 76 -5.95 -19.31 -4.70
C VAL A 76 -6.16 -17.84 -5.08
N PRO A 77 -5.12 -17.12 -5.56
CA PRO A 77 -5.29 -15.73 -6.03
C PRO A 77 -6.34 -15.60 -7.12
N MET A 78 -7.10 -14.50 -7.09
CA MET A 78 -8.06 -14.17 -8.13
C MET A 78 -7.35 -13.74 -9.42
N SER A 79 -7.87 -14.15 -10.59
CA SER A 79 -7.42 -13.66 -11.89
C SER A 79 -8.33 -12.57 -12.45
N MET A 80 -7.85 -11.85 -13.47
CA MET A 80 -8.64 -10.85 -14.20
C MET A 80 -9.93 -11.44 -14.80
N GLU A 81 -9.86 -12.67 -15.31
CA GLU A 81 -11.02 -13.36 -15.90
C GLU A 81 -12.10 -13.66 -14.86
N ASP A 82 -11.70 -13.95 -13.63
CA ASP A 82 -12.61 -14.30 -12.55
C ASP A 82 -13.44 -13.10 -12.11
N VAL A 83 -12.85 -11.90 -12.14
CA VAL A 83 -13.55 -10.65 -11.78
C VAL A 83 -14.79 -10.45 -12.65
N LEU A 84 -14.73 -10.84 -13.92
CA LEU A 84 -15.85 -10.69 -14.86
C LEU A 84 -16.95 -11.74 -14.65
N LYS A 85 -16.64 -12.86 -14.02
CA LYS A 85 -17.55 -13.98 -13.77
C LYS A 85 -18.21 -13.89 -12.39
N LEU A 86 -17.78 -12.97 -11.54
CA LEU A 86 -18.33 -12.79 -10.20
C LEU A 86 -19.79 -12.31 -10.22
N PRO A 87 -20.68 -12.97 -9.45
CA PRO A 87 -22.01 -12.45 -9.21
C PRO A 87 -21.98 -11.06 -8.57
N ILE A 88 -22.84 -10.15 -9.04
CA ILE A 88 -22.92 -8.77 -8.53
C ILE A 88 -23.05 -8.69 -7.00
N PRO A 89 -23.89 -9.52 -6.32
CA PRO A 89 -24.01 -9.48 -4.86
C PRO A 89 -22.69 -9.78 -4.15
N ASP A 90 -21.92 -10.74 -4.66
CA ASP A 90 -20.66 -11.16 -4.05
C ASP A 90 -19.54 -10.15 -4.35
N THR A 91 -19.52 -9.57 -5.57
CA THR A 91 -18.65 -8.44 -5.88
C THR A 91 -18.84 -7.29 -4.91
N ARG A 92 -20.10 -6.95 -4.54
CA ARG A 92 -20.38 -5.89 -3.56
C ARG A 92 -19.85 -6.24 -2.17
N LYS A 93 -20.04 -7.49 -1.70
CA LYS A 93 -19.52 -7.96 -0.40
C LYS A 93 -17.99 -7.86 -0.35
N ILE A 94 -17.31 -8.35 -1.38
CA ILE A 94 -15.84 -8.31 -1.46
C ILE A 94 -15.35 -6.86 -1.55
N SER A 95 -15.98 -6.05 -2.39
CA SER A 95 -15.58 -4.64 -2.60
C SER A 95 -15.69 -3.82 -1.32
N ALA A 96 -16.72 -4.07 -0.49
CA ALA A 96 -16.91 -3.41 0.80
C ALA A 96 -15.82 -3.74 1.83
N LYS A 97 -14.97 -4.73 1.55
CA LYS A 97 -13.89 -5.20 2.43
C LYS A 97 -12.49 -4.87 1.92
N LEU A 98 -12.37 -4.23 0.76
CA LEU A 98 -11.05 -3.91 0.16
C LEU A 98 -10.22 -2.94 1.02
N ASP A 99 -10.91 -2.07 1.76
CA ASP A 99 -10.30 -0.98 2.54
C ASP A 99 -10.11 -1.36 4.04
N ASP A 100 -10.69 -2.47 4.50
CA ASP A 100 -10.70 -2.85 5.93
C ASP A 100 -9.30 -3.08 6.53
N ASN A 101 -8.29 -3.36 5.68
CA ASN A 101 -6.94 -3.78 6.11
C ASN A 101 -5.83 -2.85 5.57
N GLU A 102 -6.07 -1.55 5.48
CA GLU A 102 -5.10 -0.56 4.98
C GLU A 102 -4.03 -0.13 6.01
N GLY A 103 -4.12 -0.65 7.24
CA GLY A 103 -3.24 -0.30 8.36
C GLY A 103 -3.72 0.93 9.13
N LYS A 104 -2.95 1.33 10.14
CA LYS A 104 -3.20 2.59 10.87
C LYS A 104 -2.28 3.67 10.33
N ALA A 105 -2.81 4.87 10.20
CA ALA A 105 -2.01 6.05 9.91
C ALA A 105 -1.12 6.37 11.11
N GLY A 106 0.15 6.61 10.83
CA GLY A 106 1.11 7.18 11.75
C GLY A 106 0.95 8.68 11.95
N LYS A 107 1.97 9.31 12.53
CA LYS A 107 1.97 10.75 12.84
C LYS A 107 3.38 11.34 12.77
N ILE A 108 3.46 12.62 12.45
CA ILE A 108 4.69 13.39 12.59
C ILE A 108 4.96 13.62 14.08
N ILE A 109 6.12 13.21 14.56
CA ILE A 109 6.57 13.38 15.96
C ILE A 109 7.66 14.45 16.10
N ARG A 110 8.35 14.78 15.00
CA ARG A 110 9.25 15.92 14.91
C ARG A 110 8.98 16.68 13.62
N ASP A 111 8.62 17.94 13.80
CA ASP A 111 8.31 18.85 12.72
C ASP A 111 9.61 19.41 12.11
N GLY A 112 9.66 19.48 10.79
CA GLY A 112 10.80 19.99 10.01
C GLY A 112 10.38 20.27 8.57
N ASP A 113 11.27 20.80 7.74
CA ASP A 113 11.02 21.06 6.31
C ASP A 113 11.57 19.95 5.40
N GLY A 114 12.31 19.00 5.96
CA GLY A 114 12.94 17.91 5.22
C GLY A 114 14.23 18.29 4.49
N ILE A 115 14.65 19.57 4.52
CA ILE A 115 15.85 20.10 3.87
C ILE A 115 16.85 20.61 4.91
N ASP A 116 16.46 21.62 5.70
CA ASP A 116 17.26 22.16 6.79
C ASP A 116 17.04 21.37 8.08
N GLN A 117 15.79 20.93 8.30
CA GLN A 117 15.38 20.17 9.49
C GLN A 117 14.68 18.88 9.10
N ALA A 118 15.23 17.76 9.57
CA ALA A 118 14.63 16.44 9.36
C ALA A 118 13.22 16.35 9.96
N ILE A 119 12.33 15.69 9.21
CA ILE A 119 10.99 15.33 9.68
C ILE A 119 11.05 13.91 10.25
N THR A 120 10.52 13.69 11.45
CA THR A 120 10.42 12.35 12.02
C THR A 120 8.96 11.91 12.06
N TYR A 121 8.68 10.77 11.45
CA TYR A 121 7.35 10.16 11.34
C TYR A 121 7.32 8.83 12.10
N GLU A 122 6.41 8.70 13.06
CA GLU A 122 6.11 7.45 13.73
C GLU A 122 5.07 6.68 12.90
N LEU A 123 5.44 5.50 12.38
CA LEU A 123 4.58 4.60 11.62
C LEU A 123 3.42 4.11 12.49
N GLY A 124 2.19 4.22 11.98
CA GLY A 124 1.02 3.64 12.64
C GLY A 124 1.02 2.12 12.58
N THR A 125 1.69 1.55 11.58
CA THR A 125 1.93 0.11 11.44
C THR A 125 3.44 -0.19 11.39
N PRO A 126 4.06 -0.66 12.49
CA PRO A 126 5.49 -0.94 12.52
C PRO A 126 5.94 -2.02 11.52
N ILE A 127 7.10 -1.84 10.90
CA ILE A 127 7.65 -2.79 9.92
C ILE A 127 8.48 -3.86 10.64
N PRO A 128 8.15 -5.15 10.52
CA PRO A 128 8.90 -6.23 11.16
C PRO A 128 10.24 -6.47 10.45
N VAL A 129 11.34 -6.54 11.22
CA VAL A 129 12.72 -6.74 10.71
C VAL A 129 13.18 -8.21 10.81
N GLY A 130 12.40 -9.05 11.49
CA GLY A 130 12.70 -10.47 11.74
C GLY A 130 12.63 -10.82 13.22
N ALA A 131 12.78 -12.11 13.53
CA ALA A 131 12.68 -12.60 14.90
C ALA A 131 13.78 -12.00 15.80
N GLY A 132 13.38 -11.45 16.95
CA GLY A 132 14.29 -10.91 17.97
C GLY A 132 14.92 -9.55 17.64
N LYS A 133 14.51 -8.89 16.55
CA LYS A 133 14.91 -7.52 16.22
C LYS A 133 13.76 -6.57 16.46
N GLU A 134 14.08 -5.38 16.96
CA GLU A 134 13.09 -4.32 17.11
C GLU A 134 12.51 -3.94 15.73
N PRO A 135 11.17 -3.80 15.62
CA PRO A 135 10.53 -3.36 14.39
C PRO A 135 10.92 -1.91 14.10
N ILE A 136 10.93 -1.54 12.82
CA ILE A 136 11.06 -0.13 12.43
C ILE A 136 9.75 0.55 12.79
N ARG A 137 9.83 1.52 13.68
CA ARG A 137 8.68 2.31 14.16
C ARG A 137 8.70 3.74 13.64
N GLU A 138 9.87 4.24 13.31
CA GLU A 138 10.08 5.64 13.01
C GLU A 138 10.90 5.78 11.73
N LEU A 139 10.46 6.71 10.88
CA LEU A 139 11.16 7.11 9.67
C LEU A 139 11.58 8.57 9.80
N GLU A 140 12.84 8.84 9.51
CA GLU A 140 13.39 10.17 9.33
C GLU A 140 13.39 10.50 7.83
N PHE A 141 12.89 11.68 7.48
CA PHE A 141 12.94 12.22 6.13
C PHE A 141 13.85 13.45 6.12
N HIS A 142 14.98 13.34 5.44
CA HIS A 142 15.93 14.42 5.27
C HIS A 142 16.70 14.29 3.96
N ALA A 143 16.45 15.22 3.03
CA ALA A 143 17.23 15.36 1.81
C ALA A 143 18.44 16.26 2.08
N SER A 144 19.64 15.78 1.74
CA SER A 144 20.88 16.56 1.90
C SER A 144 21.06 17.56 0.76
N THR A 145 20.50 17.24 -0.42
CA THR A 145 20.55 18.10 -1.61
C THR A 145 19.25 18.00 -2.40
N TYR A 146 18.99 18.99 -3.27
CA TYR A 146 17.89 18.93 -4.24
C TYR A 146 18.03 17.74 -5.22
N GLY A 147 19.24 17.22 -5.42
CA GLY A 147 19.46 16.01 -6.22
C GLY A 147 18.81 14.77 -5.61
N ASP A 148 18.66 14.72 -4.27
CA ASP A 148 18.05 13.57 -3.59
C ASP A 148 16.52 13.48 -3.84
N ILE A 149 15.92 14.58 -4.30
CA ILE A 149 14.49 14.67 -4.62
C ILE A 149 14.20 14.88 -6.11
N GLU A 150 15.20 14.79 -6.99
CA GLU A 150 15.00 14.98 -8.43
C GLU A 150 13.99 13.96 -8.99
N ASP A 151 14.19 12.67 -8.67
CA ASP A 151 13.28 11.60 -9.07
C ASP A 151 11.89 11.73 -8.41
N VAL A 152 11.83 12.35 -7.23
CA VAL A 152 10.57 12.67 -6.55
C VAL A 152 9.82 13.74 -7.33
N MET A 153 10.49 14.80 -7.77
CA MET A 153 9.90 15.87 -8.56
C MET A 153 9.45 15.38 -9.94
N ALA A 154 10.20 14.46 -10.54
CA ALA A 154 9.93 13.94 -11.88
C ALA A 154 8.77 12.92 -11.96
N ALA A 155 8.31 12.38 -10.83
CA ALA A 155 7.26 11.36 -10.83
C ALA A 155 5.87 11.93 -11.17
N ASP A 156 5.07 11.12 -11.88
CA ASP A 156 3.87 11.56 -12.62
C ASP A 156 2.70 12.07 -11.76
N ASN A 157 2.62 11.67 -10.49
CA ASN A 157 1.50 12.02 -9.60
C ASN A 157 1.90 11.94 -8.12
N PRO A 158 1.17 12.60 -7.20
CA PRO A 158 1.54 12.68 -5.78
C PRO A 158 1.77 11.33 -5.09
N MET A 159 1.05 10.27 -5.49
CA MET A 159 1.25 8.93 -4.90
C MET A 159 2.57 8.30 -5.38
N ALA A 160 2.89 8.45 -6.67
CA ALA A 160 4.17 8.03 -7.23
C ALA A 160 5.35 8.87 -6.67
N GLN A 161 5.16 10.19 -6.53
CA GLN A 161 6.11 11.07 -5.87
C GLN A 161 6.36 10.63 -4.42
N THR A 162 5.31 10.28 -3.68
CA THR A 162 5.44 9.80 -2.30
C THR A 162 6.20 8.47 -2.22
N ALA A 163 5.92 7.52 -3.12
CA ALA A 163 6.67 6.28 -3.19
C ALA A 163 8.15 6.53 -3.46
N LYS A 164 8.48 7.48 -4.35
CA LYS A 164 9.84 7.91 -4.62
C LYS A 164 10.50 8.59 -3.43
N LEU A 165 9.79 9.47 -2.73
CA LEU A 165 10.30 10.13 -1.53
C LEU A 165 10.67 9.10 -0.44
N ILE A 166 9.80 8.10 -0.25
CA ILE A 166 10.06 6.99 0.67
C ILE A 166 11.28 6.18 0.23
N GLU A 167 11.43 5.94 -1.07
CA GLU A 167 12.55 5.18 -1.64
C GLU A 167 13.89 5.90 -1.50
N THR A 168 13.92 7.22 -1.73
CA THR A 168 15.17 7.98 -1.85
C THR A 168 15.57 8.71 -0.57
N VAL A 169 14.62 9.14 0.25
CA VAL A 169 14.87 10.03 1.39
C VAL A 169 14.59 9.39 2.75
N ALA A 170 13.67 8.42 2.84
CA ALA A 170 13.29 7.86 4.14
C ALA A 170 14.39 6.97 4.73
N LYS A 171 14.66 7.14 6.03
CA LYS A 171 15.64 6.37 6.80
C LYS A 171 15.01 5.86 8.09
N PRO A 172 15.27 4.60 8.50
CA PRO A 172 14.81 4.15 9.81
C PRO A 172 15.59 4.87 10.93
N LEU A 173 14.86 5.56 11.82
CA LEU A 173 15.47 6.34 12.90
C LEU A 173 16.22 5.42 13.88
N GLY A 174 17.38 5.87 14.36
CA GLY A 174 18.21 5.10 15.30
C GLY A 174 18.93 3.91 14.67
N SER A 175 18.96 3.82 13.33
CA SER A 175 19.70 2.78 12.60
C SER A 175 20.96 3.33 11.92
N THR A 176 21.87 2.45 11.52
CA THR A 176 23.03 2.79 10.67
C THR A 176 22.69 2.77 9.17
N LEU A 177 21.43 2.53 8.81
CA LEU A 177 21.03 2.42 7.40
C LEU A 177 20.95 3.81 6.77
N MET A 178 21.58 3.95 5.61
CA MET A 178 21.58 5.21 4.86
C MET A 178 20.22 5.51 4.20
N GLN A 179 19.39 4.48 4.00
CA GLN A 179 18.05 4.56 3.39
C GLN A 179 17.23 3.34 3.79
N LEU A 180 15.91 3.43 3.66
CA LEU A 180 15.00 2.32 3.89
C LEU A 180 15.22 1.24 2.80
N PRO A 181 15.48 -0.03 3.16
CA PRO A 181 15.70 -1.07 2.17
C PRO A 181 14.39 -1.47 1.48
N SER A 182 14.49 -1.97 0.24
CA SER A 182 13.33 -2.31 -0.60
C SER A 182 12.33 -3.28 0.05
N TRP A 183 12.80 -4.24 0.85
CA TRP A 183 11.93 -5.16 1.59
C TRP A 183 11.09 -4.46 2.66
N ALA A 184 11.57 -3.34 3.23
CA ALA A 184 10.86 -2.55 4.23
C ALA A 184 9.91 -1.54 3.58
N ILE A 185 10.32 -0.93 2.46
CA ILE A 185 9.45 -0.09 1.62
C ILE A 185 8.18 -0.86 1.24
N ASN A 186 8.35 -2.13 0.83
CA ASN A 186 7.27 -3.05 0.50
C ASN A 186 6.44 -3.54 1.71
N GLN A 187 6.59 -2.93 2.89
CA GLN A 187 5.76 -3.21 4.07
C GLN A 187 5.09 -1.97 4.64
N ILE A 188 5.29 -0.79 4.03
CA ILE A 188 4.58 0.43 4.44
C ILE A 188 3.09 0.27 4.16
N SER A 189 2.28 0.58 5.16
CA SER A 189 0.83 0.50 5.07
C SER A 189 0.26 1.59 4.14
N VAL A 190 -0.89 1.34 3.53
CA VAL A 190 -1.54 2.35 2.67
C VAL A 190 -1.87 3.60 3.48
N ALA A 191 -2.35 3.43 4.72
CA ALA A 191 -2.67 4.55 5.60
C ALA A 191 -1.44 5.42 5.90
N ASP A 192 -0.29 4.81 6.24
CA ASP A 192 0.96 5.55 6.46
C ASP A 192 1.40 6.29 5.19
N GLY A 193 1.38 5.62 4.03
CA GLY A 193 1.78 6.23 2.76
C GLY A 193 0.88 7.40 2.34
N ILE A 194 -0.43 7.31 2.56
CA ILE A 194 -1.36 8.43 2.33
C ILE A 194 -1.04 9.61 3.25
N THR A 195 -0.76 9.36 4.53
CA THR A 195 -0.38 10.42 5.47
C THR A 195 0.94 11.07 5.07
N ILE A 196 1.95 10.29 4.69
CA ILE A 196 3.23 10.82 4.18
C ILE A 196 2.99 11.67 2.93
N SER A 197 2.15 11.21 2.00
CA SER A 197 1.80 11.96 0.79
C SER A 197 1.14 13.31 1.08
N LYS A 198 0.29 13.35 2.10
CA LYS A 198 -0.47 14.56 2.45
C LYS A 198 0.34 15.54 3.29
N ASP A 199 1.10 15.04 4.25
CA ASP A 199 1.63 15.88 5.34
C ASP A 199 3.15 16.06 5.26
N ILE A 200 3.88 15.18 4.56
CA ILE A 200 5.34 15.21 4.43
C ILE A 200 5.78 15.61 3.02
N LEU A 201 5.26 14.95 1.98
CA LEU A 201 5.64 15.23 0.59
C LEU A 201 5.57 16.73 0.21
N PRO A 202 4.51 17.49 0.57
CA PRO A 202 4.41 18.90 0.16
C PRO A 202 5.53 19.77 0.72
N ARG A 203 6.18 19.37 1.82
CA ARG A 203 7.29 20.10 2.44
C ARG A 203 8.56 20.06 1.59
N PHE A 204 8.74 18.96 0.85
CA PHE A 204 9.86 18.80 -0.09
C PHE A 204 9.61 19.45 -1.45
N LEU A 205 8.36 19.47 -1.90
CA LEU A 205 8.01 19.93 -3.25
C LEU A 205 7.53 21.38 -3.30
N GLY A 206 7.15 21.94 -2.16
CA GLY A 206 6.54 23.26 -2.08
C GLY A 206 5.13 23.25 -2.68
N SER A 207 4.14 23.56 -1.86
CA SER A 207 3.23 24.62 -2.26
C SER A 207 3.46 25.74 -1.26
N PRO A 208 3.79 26.97 -1.70
CA PRO A 208 3.50 28.12 -0.87
C PRO A 208 2.01 28.02 -0.57
N ASP A 209 1.62 28.19 0.69
CA ASP A 209 0.26 28.62 0.96
C ASP A 209 0.04 29.92 0.17
N GLU A 210 -0.75 29.87 -0.91
CA GLU A 210 -1.41 31.02 -1.53
C GLU A 210 -2.85 31.11 -1.05
#